data_AF-A0A8J3NEQ9-F1
#
_entry.id   AF-A0A8J3NEQ9-F1
#
_cell.length_a   1.000
_cell.length_b   1.000
_cell.length_c   1.000
_cell.angle_alpha   90.00
_cell.angle_beta   90.00
_cell.angle_gamma   90.00
#
_symmetry.space_group_name_H-M   'P 1'
#
loop_
_entity.id
_entity.type
_entity.pdbx_description
1 polymer ?
#
loop_
_entity_poly.entity_id
_entity_poly.type
_entity_poly.pdbx_seq_one_letter_code
_entity_poly.pdbx_strand_id
1 'polypeptide(L)' 'MAVGPNVRSVKTADRVLFDPDDRSEVELHGRAYILLRERDVHAVAAARVDNSATGLYL' A
#
# COMPACT_ATOMS: atom_id res chain seq x y z
N MET A 1 -9.53 2.69 5.94
CA MET A 1 -8.86 1.80 4.97
C MET A 1 -8.89 0.38 5.53
N ALA A 2 -9.08 -0.61 4.67
CA ALA A 2 -9.14 -2.02 5.04
C ALA A 2 -8.31 -2.83 4.04
N VAL A 3 -7.87 -4.02 4.44
CA VAL A 3 -7.10 -4.96 3.62
C VAL A 3 -7.80 -6.31 3.62
N GLY A 4 -7.91 -6.94 2.46
CA GLY A 4 -8.56 -8.25 2.32
C GLY A 4 -7.77 -9.37 3.00
N PRO A 5 -8.41 -10.48 3.41
CA PRO A 5 -7.79 -11.54 4.21
C PRO A 5 -6.65 -12.29 3.51
N ASN A 6 -6.62 -12.26 2.17
CA ASN A 6 -5.60 -12.95 1.36
C ASN A 6 -4.46 -12.03 0.91
N VAL A 7 -4.53 -10.73 1.19
CA VAL A 7 -3.49 -9.78 0.80
C VAL A 7 -2.30 -9.94 1.75
N ARG A 8 -1.09 -10.08 1.19
CA ARG A 8 0.13 -10.36 1.96
C ARG A 8 1.17 -9.26 1.88
N SER A 9 1.19 -8.53 0.77
CA SER A 9 2.20 -7.51 0.45
C SER A 9 1.94 -6.14 1.07
N VAL A 10 0.74 -5.90 1.62
CA VAL A 10 0.31 -4.60 2.15
C VAL A 10 -0.42 -4.76 3.47
N LYS A 11 -0.27 -3.79 4.38
CA LYS A 11 -0.99 -3.68 5.64
C LYS A 11 -1.81 -2.41 5.71
N THR A 12 -2.77 -2.37 6.63
CA THR A 12 -3.52 -1.15 6.94
C THR A 12 -2.55 -0.05 7.34
N ALA A 13 -2.79 1.17 6.85
CA ALA A 13 -1.97 2.37 7.02
C ALA A 13 -0.67 2.44 6.19
N ASP A 14 -0.39 1.43 5.35
CA ASP A 14 0.67 1.58 4.35
C ASP A 14 0.30 2.62 3.30
N ARG A 15 1.33 3.32 2.81
CA ARG A 15 1.20 4.16 1.61
C ARG A 15 1.69 3.36 0.42
N VAL A 16 0.86 3.29 -0.62
CA VAL A 16 1.12 2.48 -1.80
C VAL A 16 1.17 3.35 -3.06
N LEU A 17 2.03 2.95 -3.99
CA LEU A 17 2.05 3.46 -5.35
C LEU A 17 1.23 2.53 -6.23
N PHE A 18 0.33 3.11 -7.03
CA PHE A 18 -0.54 2.41 -7.98
C PHE A 18 -0.75 3.28 -9.22
N ASP A 19 -1.19 2.67 -10.32
CA ASP A 19 -1.56 3.40 -11.54
C ASP A 19 -3.02 3.89 -11.42
N PRO A 20 -3.31 5.20 -11.61
CA PRO A 20 -4.66 5.73 -11.50
C PRO A 20 -5.63 5.24 -12.60
N ASP A 21 -5.15 4.71 -13.72
CA ASP A 21 -6.00 4.34 -14.85
C ASP A 21 -6.70 2.96 -14.68
N ASP A 22 -6.19 2.07 -13.83
CA ASP A 22 -6.78 0.75 -13.52
C ASP A 22 -7.40 0.68 -12.12
N ARG A 23 -8.12 1.76 -11.73
CA ARG A 23 -8.74 1.86 -10.40
C ARG A 23 -10.25 1.61 -10.45
N SER A 24 -10.75 0.85 -9.47
CA SER A 24 -12.19 0.76 -9.19
C SER A 24 -12.54 1.70 -8.04
N GLU A 25 -13.58 2.51 -8.20
CA GLU A 25 -14.06 3.40 -7.14
C GLU A 25 -15.30 2.80 -6.47
N VAL A 26 -15.35 2.86 -5.14
CA VAL A 26 -16.46 2.34 -4.34
C VAL A 26 -16.86 3.36 -3.28
N GLU A 27 -18.16 3.51 -3.05
CA GLU A 27 -18.67 4.37 -1.98
C GLU A 27 -19.02 3.54 -0.75
N LEU A 28 -18.49 3.95 0.40
CA LEU A 28 -18.79 3.36 1.70
C LEU A 28 -19.18 4.46 2.67
N HIS A 29 -20.43 4.42 3.15
CA HIS A 29 -20.98 5.41 4.09
C HIS A 29 -20.83 6.87 3.61
N GLY A 30 -21.14 7.16 2.34
CA GLY A 30 -21.05 8.53 1.80
C GLY A 30 -19.63 9.00 1.51
N ARG A 31 -18.64 8.10 1.52
CA ARG A 31 -17.24 8.41 1.23
C ARG A 31 -16.73 7.54 0.09
N ALA A 32 -16.10 8.18 -0.89
CA ALA A 32 -15.45 7.49 -1.99
C ALA A 32 -14.12 6.87 -1.52
N TYR A 33 -13.88 5.64 -1.92
CA TYR A 33 -12.64 4.90 -1.72
C TYR A 33 -12.20 4.28 -3.03
N ILE A 34 -10.89 4.13 -3.17
CA ILE A 34 -10.31 3.36 -4.26
C ILE A 34 -10.16 1.92 -3.80
N LEU A 35 -10.71 1.00 -4.58
CA LEU A 35 -10.52 -0.43 -4.44
C LEU A 35 -9.41 -0.89 -5.38
N LEU A 36 -8.35 -1.44 -4.80
CA LEU A 36 -7.19 -1.97 -5.52
C LEU A 36 -7.10 -3.47 -5.30
N ARG A 37 -6.64 -4.21 -6.32
CA ARG A 37 -6.21 -5.60 -6.15
C ARG A 37 -4.73 -5.59 -5.80
N GLU A 38 -4.30 -6.61 -5.07
CA GLU A 38 -2.92 -6.70 -4.59
C GLU A 38 -1.88 -6.58 -5.72
N ARG A 39 -2.15 -7.18 -6.87
CA ARG A 39 -1.25 -7.15 -8.05
C ARG A 39 -1.14 -5.78 -8.72
N ASP A 40 -2.07 -4.86 -8.47
CA ASP A 40 -2.11 -3.54 -9.08
C ASP A 40 -1.26 -2.53 -8.25
N VAL A 41 -0.73 -2.98 -7.10
CA VAL A 41 0.20 -2.22 -6.26
C VAL A 41 1.62 -2.36 -6.82
N HIS A 42 2.20 -1.24 -7.23
CA HIS A 42 3.54 -1.20 -7.81
C HIS A 42 4.64 -1.12 -6.74
N ALA A 43 4.39 -0.39 -5.66
CA ALA A 43 5.33 -0.26 -4.56
C ALA A 43 4.61 0.07 -3.24
N VAL A 44 5.24 -0.34 -2.14
CA VAL A 44 4.83 0.02 -0.78
C VAL A 44 5.91 0.93 -0.19
N ALA A 45 5.51 2.05 0.39
CA ALA A 45 6.44 2.98 1.00
C ALA A 45 7.11 2.32 2.21
N ALA A 46 8.44 2.22 2.18
CA ALA A 46 9.21 1.76 3.32
C ALA A 46 9.06 2.74 4.50
N ALA A 47 9.04 2.19 5.72
CA ALA A 47 9.25 3.02 6.91
C ALA A 47 10.59 3.73 6.77
N ARG A 48 10.64 5.02 7.10
CA ARG A 48 11.87 5.80 7.08
C ARG A 48 12.83 5.12 8.07
N VAL A 49 13.85 4.45 7.55
CA VAL A 49 14.91 3.86 8.37
C VAL A 49 15.68 5.02 8.97
N ASP A 50 15.67 5.14 10.29
CA ASP A 50 16.53 6.10 10.97
C ASP A 50 17.98 5.73 10.64
N ASN A 51 18.80 6.71 10.27
CA ASN A 51 20.08 6.52 9.56
C ASN A 51 21.20 5.92 10.45
N SER A 52 20.86 5.19 11.51
CA SER A 52 21.76 4.74 12.58
C SER A 52 22.25 3.30 12.44
N ALA A 53 22.04 2.64 11.30
CA ALA A 53 22.49 1.26 11.07
C ALA A 53 23.16 1.08 9.71
N THR A 54 24.11 1.94 9.35
CA THR A 54 25.14 1.57 8.37
C THR A 54 26.12 0.59 9.00
N GLY A 55 25.66 -0.66 9.15
CA GLY A 55 26.50 -1.82 9.42
C GLY A 55 26.46 -2.74 8.21
N LEU A 56 26.98 -2.27 7.07
CA LEU A 56 27.17 -3.10 5.88
C LEU A 56 28.50 -3.83 6.05
N TYR A 57 28.46 -5.14 6.28
CA TYR A 57 29.64 -6.00 6.17
C TYR A 57 29.52 -6.79 4.86
N LEU A 58 30.56 -6.69 4.02
CA LEU A 58 30.77 -7.48 2.81
C LEU A 58 31.35 -8.85 3.16
#